data_AF-A0A2H0C743-F1
#
_entry.id   AF-A0A2H0C743-F1
#
_cell.length_a   1.000
_cell.length_b   1.000
_cell.length_c   1.000
_cell.angle_alpha   90.00
_cell.angle_beta   90.00
_cell.angle_gamma   90.00
#
_symmetry.space_group_name_H-M   'P 1'
#
loop_
_entity.id
_entity.type
_entity.pdbx_description
1 polymer ?
#
loop_
_entity_poly.entity_id
_entity_poly.type
_entity_poly.pdbx_seq_one_letter_code
_entity_poly.pdbx_strand_id
1 'polypeptide(L)' 'MVVRHNNVTVAHEATVGKLSDEDIFYLTSRGIPEEEAKAMIVNGFLEPIIRNLPLEYAVEMNRLIELEMEGSVG' A
#
# COMPACT_ATOMS: atom_id res chain seq x y z
N MET A 1 20.58 11.59 5.70
CA MET A 1 19.88 12.84 6.12
C MET A 1 20.92 13.85 6.58
N VAL A 2 20.90 15.10 6.07
CA VAL A 2 21.85 16.17 6.46
C VAL A 2 21.10 17.28 7.19
N VAL A 3 21.53 17.62 8.40
CA VAL A 3 20.89 18.62 9.27
C VAL A 3 21.90 19.69 9.66
N ARG A 4 21.56 20.97 9.47
CA ARG A 4 22.46 22.13 9.71
C ARG A 4 21.99 23.05 10.86
N HIS A 5 21.24 22.52 11.82
CA HIS A 5 20.74 23.25 12.98
C HIS A 5 20.93 22.44 14.27
N ASN A 6 21.16 23.14 15.38
CA ASN A 6 21.60 22.52 16.63
C ASN A 6 20.45 22.06 17.55
N ASN A 7 19.21 22.52 17.31
CA ASN A 7 18.07 22.16 18.13
C ASN A 7 16.92 21.63 17.27
N VAL A 8 17.04 20.37 16.83
CA VAL A 8 15.99 19.67 16.09
C VAL A 8 15.89 18.22 16.54
N THR A 9 14.69 17.66 16.44
CA THR A 9 14.44 16.23 16.59
C THR A 9 14.04 15.69 15.23
N VAL A 10 14.72 14.64 14.76
CA VAL A 10 14.40 14.03 13.47
C VAL A 10 14.50 12.52 13.59
N ALA A 11 13.50 11.81 13.04
CA ALA A 11 13.45 10.36 12.92
C ALA A 11 13.23 9.99 11.46
N HIS A 12 13.79 8.86 11.04
CA HIS A 12 13.55 8.26 9.73
C HIS A 12 13.24 6.78 9.93
N GLU A 13 12.10 6.35 9.42
CA GLU A 13 11.69 4.95 9.41
C GLU A 13 11.44 4.53 7.96
N ALA A 14 11.88 3.32 7.64
CA ALA A 14 11.62 2.65 6.39
C ALA A 14 11.40 1.18 6.69
N THR A 15 10.35 0.60 6.09
CA THR A 15 10.05 -0.82 6.23
C THR A 15 9.92 -1.41 4.85
N VAL A 16 10.57 -2.55 4.64
CA VAL A 16 10.44 -3.34 3.41
C VAL A 16 9.88 -4.69 3.84
N GLY A 17 8.76 -5.09 3.23
CA GLY A 17 8.08 -6.35 3.51
C GLY A 17 7.58 -6.96 2.22
N LYS A 18 7.39 -8.28 2.24
CA LYS A 18 6.64 -8.99 1.21
C LYS A 18 5.18 -9.09 1.63
N LEU A 19 4.29 -9.36 0.67
CA LEU A 19 2.93 -9.77 0.98
C LEU A 19 2.97 -11.03 1.85
N SER A 20 2.10 -11.09 2.86
CA SER A 20 2.00 -12.21 3.78
C SER A 20 1.27 -13.37 3.11
N ASP A 21 1.98 -14.49 2.91
CA ASP A 21 1.38 -15.72 2.38
C ASP A 21 0.26 -16.23 3.30
N GLU A 22 0.35 -15.98 4.61
CA GLU A 22 -0.70 -16.32 5.58
C GLU A 22 -1.97 -15.48 5.38
N ASP A 23 -1.84 -14.18 5.09
CA ASP A 23 -2.99 -13.29 4.84
C ASP A 23 -3.66 -13.64 3.51
N ILE A 24 -2.86 -13.93 2.48
CA ILE A 24 -3.37 -14.41 1.19
C ILE A 24 -4.07 -15.75 1.36
N PHE A 25 -3.47 -16.69 2.09
CA PHE A 25 -4.10 -17.99 2.39
C PHE A 25 -5.41 -17.80 3.16
N TYR A 26 -5.45 -16.91 4.14
CA TYR A 26 -6.66 -16.63 4.91
C TYR A 26 -7.78 -16.12 4.02
N LEU A 27 -7.52 -15.10 3.19
CA LEU A 27 -8.51 -14.52 2.28
C LEU A 27 -8.96 -15.53 1.22
N THR A 28 -8.03 -16.27 0.62
CA THR A 28 -8.37 -17.30 -0.39
C THR A 28 -9.14 -18.47 0.21
N SER A 29 -8.89 -18.86 1.46
CA SER A 29 -9.68 -19.87 2.17
C SER A 29 -11.14 -19.47 2.37
N ARG A 30 -11.44 -18.17 2.30
CA ARG A 30 -12.81 -17.61 2.34
C ARG A 30 -13.47 -17.53 0.96
N GLY A 31 -12.79 -18.02 -0.08
CA GLY A 31 -13.29 -18.02 -1.46
C GLY A 31 -12.97 -16.75 -2.25
N ILE A 32 -12.11 -15.87 -1.72
CA ILE A 32 -11.65 -14.68 -2.44
C ILE A 32 -10.55 -15.12 -3.44
N PRO A 33 -10.61 -14.75 -4.72
CA PRO A 33 -9.54 -15.04 -5.67
C PRO A 33 -8.19 -14.50 -5.19
N GLU A 34 -7.10 -15.20 -5.47
CA GLU A 34 -5.76 -14.81 -5.00
C GLU A 34 -5.39 -13.38 -5.43
N GLU A 35 -5.73 -13.01 -6.66
CA GLU A 35 -5.47 -11.66 -7.19
C GLU A 35 -6.28 -10.58 -6.48
N GLU A 36 -7.54 -10.87 -6.17
CA GLU A 36 -8.38 -9.97 -5.38
C GLU A 36 -7.87 -9.86 -3.94
N ALA A 37 -7.41 -10.96 -3.34
CA ALA A 37 -6.80 -10.96 -2.01
C ALA A 37 -5.53 -10.10 -1.95
N LYS A 38 -4.64 -10.21 -2.94
CA LYS A 38 -3.45 -9.35 -3.06
C LYS A 38 -3.85 -7.88 -3.19
N ALA A 39 -4.82 -7.57 -4.04
CA ALA A 39 -5.34 -6.20 -4.21
C ALA A 39 -5.92 -5.63 -2.91
N MET A 40 -6.69 -6.42 -2.16
CA MET A 40 -7.23 -6.01 -0.87
C MET A 40 -6.12 -5.66 0.14
N ILE A 41 -5.07 -6.47 0.22
CA ILE A 41 -3.95 -6.24 1.14
C ILE A 41 -3.18 -4.96 0.76
N VAL A 42 -2.88 -4.78 -0.53
CA VAL A 42 -2.18 -3.58 -1.04
C VAL A 42 -3.02 -2.32 -0.80
N ASN A 43 -4.32 -2.38 -1.11
CA ASN A 43 -5.23 -1.25 -0.88
C ASN A 43 -5.35 -0.90 0.61
N GLY A 44 -5.42 -1.90 1.49
CA GLY A 44 -5.41 -1.68 2.94
C GLY A 44 -4.13 -1.01 3.44
N PHE A 45 -2.97 -1.36 2.87
CA PHE A 45 -1.69 -0.71 3.18
C PHE A 45 -1.66 0.76 2.72
N LEU A 46 -2.24 1.06 1.55
CA LEU A 46 -2.27 2.41 0.97
C LEU A 46 -3.40 3.30 1.53
N GLU A 47 -4.42 2.70 2.17
CA GLU A 47 -5.59 3.40 2.69
C GLU A 47 -5.27 4.65 3.54
N PRO A 48 -4.31 4.61 4.50
CA PRO A 48 -3.96 5.80 5.27
C PRO A 48 -3.43 6.95 4.42
N ILE A 49 -2.76 6.65 3.30
CA ILE A 49 -2.23 7.66 2.37
C ILE A 49 -3.39 8.25 1.56
N ILE A 50 -4.23 7.37 0.99
CA ILE A 50 -5.37 7.77 0.14
C ILE A 50 -6.36 8.64 0.92
N ARG A 51 -6.64 8.30 2.19
CA ARG A 51 -7.56 9.07 3.05
C ARG A 51 -7.07 10.49 3.37
N ASN A 52 -5.78 10.79 3.19
CA ASN A 52 -5.22 12.13 3.39
C ASN A 52 -5.25 12.99 2.11
N LEU A 53 -5.69 12.44 0.97
CA LEU A 53 -5.77 13.17 -0.28
C LEU A 53 -7.16 13.82 -0.48
N PRO A 54 -7.21 14.98 -1.14
CA PRO A 54 -8.46 15.51 -1.67
C PRO A 54 -9.16 14.48 -2.58
N LEU A 55 -10.50 14.49 -2.55
CA LEU A 55 -11.32 13.46 -3.20
C LEU A 55 -10.99 13.26 -4.69
N GLU A 56 -10.76 14.35 -5.42
CA GLU A 56 -10.37 14.34 -6.83
C GLU A 56 -9.08 13.58 -7.12
N TYR A 57 -8.10 13.63 -6.20
CA TYR A 57 -6.84 12.90 -6.35
C TYR A 57 -6.93 11.47 -5.83
N ALA A 58 -7.78 11.21 -4.83
CA ALA A 58 -8.00 9.85 -4.32
C ALA A 58 -8.57 8.92 -5.40
N VAL A 59 -9.50 9.44 -6.23
CA VAL A 59 -10.06 8.68 -7.36
C VAL A 59 -9.00 8.34 -8.40
N GLU A 60 -8.16 9.31 -8.77
CA GLU A 60 -7.09 9.08 -9.76
C GLU A 60 -6.02 8.12 -9.23
N MET A 61 -5.64 8.25 -7.96
CA MET A 61 -4.71 7.33 -7.28
C MET A 61 -5.19 5.88 -7.32
N ASN A 62 -6.46 5.63 -6.97
CA ASN A 62 -7.02 4.28 -7.00
C ASN A 62 -6.91 3.66 -8.39
N ARG A 63 -7.19 4.45 -9.44
CA ARG A 63 -7.09 3.99 -10.82
C ARG A 63 -5.65 3.67 -11.24
N LEU A 64 -4.69 4.48 -10.81
CA LEU A 64 -3.27 4.22 -11.06
C LEU A 64 -2.79 2.94 -10.36
N ILE A 65 -3.23 2.71 -9.11
CA ILE A 65 -2.90 1.50 -8.36
C ILE A 65 -3.45 0.26 -9.09
N GLU A 66 -4.70 0.28 -9.54
CA GLU A 66 -5.30 -0.83 -10.30
C GLU A 66 -4.48 -1.17 -11.56
N LEU A 67 -4.09 -0.15 -12.33
CA LEU A 67 -3.27 -0.33 -13.55
C LEU A 67 -1.90 -0.95 -13.27
N GLU A 68 -1.22 -0.51 -12.20
CA GLU A 68 0.09 -1.06 -11.83
C GLU A 68 -0.01 -2.50 -11.31
N MET A 69 -1.13 -2.86 -10.69
CA MET A 69 -1.39 -4.22 -10.23
C MET A 69 -1.66 -5.17 -11.40
N GLU A 70 -2.43 -4.77 -12.41
CA GLU A 70 -2.61 -5.56 -13.64
C GLU A 70 -1.28 -5.83 -14.37
N GLY A 71 -0.32 -4.89 -14.29
CA GLY A 71 1.00 -5.02 -14.92
C GLY A 71 2.07 -5.78 -14.10
N SER A 72 1.89 -5.89 -12.78
CA SER A 72 2.88 -6.53 -11.88
C SER A 72 2.58 -7.99 -11.55
N VAL A 73 1.38 -8.46 -11.87
CA VAL A 73 0.98 -9.87 -11.71
C VAL A 73 1.32 -10.60 -13.02
N GLY A 74 2.59 -10.93 -13.18
CA GLY A 74 3.15 -11.68 -14.31
C GLY A 74 4.43 -12.40 -13.93
#